data_AF-A0A5N6BSS8-F1
#
_entry.id   AF-A0A5N6BSS8-F1
#
_cell.length_a   1.000
_cell.length_b   1.000
_cell.length_c   1.000
_cell.angle_alpha   90.00
_cell.angle_beta   90.00
_cell.angle_gamma   90.00
#
_symmetry.space_group_name_H-M   'P 1'
#
loop_
_entity.id
_entity.type
_entity.pdbx_description
1 polymer ?
#
loop_
_entity_poly.entity_id
_entity_poly.type
_entity_poly.pdbx_seq_one_letter_code
_entity_poly.pdbx_strand_id
1 'polypeptide(L)'
;MLRQRAGWIAAGAYLAISAVGAVGTAVTGRLDALWAAVLWYPLDDYSSDGLAAAAAVGLFTILALKTWMLRQVFTFPPRAPRPADRRTVWLRRLLYLAVAHALIPPLPAVRLPDLVGEALTLALWCPLQVLFALALRGRLRVFALVSAWPGSAGLAMIAMDEVPGVRVPRFILLACLAMATAWQVAVLFGQHRDGRWSRDTVTAGWRHVTVSLATPLAAVAVLWAFTSTTVPLMGMLEEFDVFLAVWLARSARELTGPRGTPRERTPLRPSGPILLAAVLLPFLVLVGPEETAGSAYSDSWYDAGPPEAARPEDGARADHESDVVAEANARCRDPWPRLRARRQGTAAYFLFEGGGYGVYDPDDTTEGEDPYASVDDGFLGAAGSSAVVMTYGENEPMCLTVKAFGSAPRLRLKGWEQVAEVGLVSRSGRLEVPSYADGGDEGAGARLPNLALKGPGRYRLRVYARGGETAEEHLVVVFPGRSVKKVVYR
;
A
#
# COMPACT_ATOMS: atom_id res chain seq x y z
N MET A 1 25.16 -31.03 -24.93
CA MET A 1 25.76 -29.67 -24.99
C MET A 1 24.72 -28.55 -24.96
N LEU A 2 23.67 -28.54 -25.81
CA LEU A 2 22.63 -27.47 -25.82
C LEU A 2 22.02 -27.13 -24.44
N ARG A 3 21.71 -28.15 -23.62
CA ARG A 3 21.12 -27.97 -22.28
C ARG A 3 22.00 -27.20 -21.27
N GLN A 4 23.32 -27.33 -21.40
CA GLN A 4 24.26 -26.57 -20.56
C GLN A 4 24.46 -25.15 -21.07
N ARG A 5 24.21 -24.90 -22.36
CA ARG A 5 24.34 -23.58 -22.99
C ARG A 5 23.07 -22.74 -22.85
N ALA A 6 21.89 -23.35 -22.66
CA ALA A 6 20.62 -22.64 -22.55
C ALA A 6 20.64 -21.52 -21.49
N GLY A 7 21.17 -21.78 -20.29
CA GLY A 7 21.28 -20.76 -19.25
C GLY A 7 22.19 -19.59 -19.60
N TRP A 8 23.27 -19.85 -20.34
CA TRP A 8 24.15 -18.79 -20.83
C TRP A 8 23.53 -18.00 -21.97
N ILE A 9 22.77 -18.65 -22.85
CA ILE A 9 22.05 -17.99 -23.94
C ILE A 9 20.97 -17.06 -23.37
N ALA A 10 20.17 -17.54 -22.41
CA ALA A 10 19.14 -16.73 -21.76
C ALA A 10 19.74 -15.53 -21.02
N ALA A 11 20.79 -15.75 -20.22
CA ALA A 11 21.50 -14.67 -19.52
C ALA A 11 22.12 -13.66 -20.50
N GLY A 12 22.74 -14.13 -21.59
CA GLY A 12 23.34 -13.27 -22.61
C GLY A 12 22.30 -12.45 -23.38
N ALA A 13 21.16 -13.05 -23.74
CA ALA A 13 20.05 -12.35 -24.38
C ALA A 13 19.48 -11.26 -23.47
N TYR A 14 19.28 -11.56 -22.19
CA TYR A 14 18.81 -10.57 -21.21
C TYR A 14 19.79 -9.40 -21.04
N LEU A 15 21.09 -9.68 -20.86
CA LEU A 15 22.13 -8.64 -20.81
C LEU A 15 22.17 -7.77 -22.08
N ALA A 16 21.99 -8.37 -23.26
CA ALA A 16 21.96 -7.62 -24.51
C ALA A 16 20.74 -6.67 -24.58
N ILE A 17 19.57 -7.13 -24.16
CA ILE A 17 18.35 -6.29 -24.10
C ILE A 17 18.56 -5.14 -23.10
N SER A 18 19.07 -5.42 -21.91
CA SER A 18 19.36 -4.39 -20.90
C SER A 18 20.43 -3.40 -21.35
N ALA A 19 21.44 -3.84 -22.12
CA ALA A 19 22.43 -2.95 -22.71
C ALA A 19 21.80 -1.99 -23.75
N VAL A 20 20.87 -2.48 -24.58
CA VAL A 20 20.09 -1.62 -25.49
C VAL A 20 19.26 -0.60 -24.70
N GLY A 21 18.59 -1.03 -23.62
CA GLY A 21 17.87 -0.13 -22.71
C GLY A 21 18.77 0.94 -22.08
N ALA A 22 19.97 0.55 -21.62
CA ALA A 22 20.96 1.47 -21.06
C ALA A 22 21.44 2.51 -22.08
N VAL A 23 21.70 2.10 -23.33
CA VAL A 23 22.05 3.03 -24.42
C VAL A 23 20.88 3.97 -24.70
N GLY A 24 19.66 3.46 -24.75
CA GLY A 24 18.45 4.27 -24.91
C GLY A 24 18.35 5.36 -23.83
N THR A 25 18.50 4.98 -22.56
CA THR A 25 18.51 5.92 -21.43
C THR A 25 19.63 6.95 -21.52
N ALA A 26 20.84 6.54 -21.91
CA ALA A 26 21.96 7.47 -22.07
C ALA A 26 21.72 8.50 -23.20
N VAL A 27 21.00 8.12 -24.25
CA VAL A 27 20.68 9.00 -25.38
C VAL A 27 19.51 9.95 -25.06
N THR A 28 18.47 9.45 -24.39
CA THR A 28 17.25 10.25 -24.12
C THR A 28 17.29 11.02 -22.81
N GLY A 29 18.18 10.65 -21.89
CA GLY A 29 18.15 11.13 -20.51
C GLY A 29 17.00 10.54 -19.67
N ARG A 30 16.20 9.62 -20.22
CA ARG A 30 15.02 9.02 -19.56
C ARG A 30 15.30 7.57 -19.12
N LEU A 31 14.93 7.21 -17.90
CA LEU A 31 15.20 5.88 -17.32
C LEU A 31 14.26 4.77 -17.86
N ASP A 32 13.18 5.13 -18.52
CA ASP A 32 12.08 4.23 -18.92
C ASP A 32 12.56 3.00 -19.70
N ALA A 33 13.49 3.20 -20.66
CA ALA A 33 14.00 2.12 -21.50
C ALA A 33 14.83 1.11 -20.70
N LEU A 34 15.73 1.58 -19.83
CA LEU A 34 16.52 0.72 -18.95
C LEU A 34 15.64 0.06 -17.90
N TRP A 35 14.69 0.79 -17.33
CA TRP A 35 13.70 0.31 -16.36
C TRP A 35 12.93 -0.88 -16.93
N ALA A 36 12.26 -0.68 -18.06
CA ALA A 36 11.49 -1.73 -18.74
C ALA A 36 12.36 -2.93 -19.13
N ALA A 37 13.60 -2.70 -19.54
CA ALA A 37 14.51 -3.78 -19.91
C ALA A 37 14.97 -4.62 -18.69
N VAL A 38 15.16 -4.01 -17.52
CA VAL A 38 15.63 -4.70 -16.31
C VAL A 38 14.48 -5.31 -15.53
N LEU A 39 13.40 -4.56 -15.34
CA LEU A 39 12.27 -4.89 -14.48
C LEU A 39 11.15 -5.62 -15.24
N TRP A 40 11.16 -5.54 -16.57
CA TRP A 40 10.18 -6.16 -17.47
C TRP A 40 8.77 -5.56 -17.42
N TYR A 41 8.61 -4.39 -16.81
CA TYR A 41 7.39 -3.56 -16.85
C TYR A 41 7.77 -2.08 -17.05
N PRO A 42 6.91 -1.26 -17.68
CA PRO A 42 7.21 0.15 -17.90
C PRO A 42 7.35 0.90 -16.57
N LEU A 43 8.14 1.97 -16.57
CA LEU A 43 8.12 2.93 -15.46
C LEU A 43 6.82 3.73 -15.59
N ASP A 44 5.95 3.70 -14.59
CA ASP A 44 4.78 4.57 -14.53
C ASP A 44 5.22 6.05 -14.47
N ASP A 45 4.33 7.00 -14.81
CA ASP A 45 4.59 8.45 -15.02
C ASP A 45 5.09 9.25 -13.78
N TYR A 46 5.86 8.61 -12.89
CA TYR A 46 6.53 9.25 -11.78
C TYR A 46 7.61 10.21 -12.29
N SER A 47 7.55 11.47 -11.82
CA SER A 47 8.56 12.48 -12.10
C SER A 47 9.93 12.01 -11.59
N SER A 48 10.87 11.84 -12.52
CA SER A 48 12.21 11.28 -12.23
C SER A 48 13.18 12.29 -11.60
N ASP A 49 12.69 13.41 -11.10
CA ASP A 49 13.52 14.54 -10.68
C ASP A 49 14.18 14.23 -9.32
N GLY A 50 15.47 13.88 -9.37
CA GLY A 50 16.35 13.82 -8.20
C GLY A 50 16.92 12.44 -7.83
N LEU A 51 16.40 11.33 -8.38
CA LEU A 51 16.78 9.97 -7.94
C LEU A 51 17.61 9.15 -8.95
N ALA A 52 18.07 9.78 -10.04
CA ALA A 52 18.66 9.07 -11.18
C ALA A 52 19.87 8.18 -10.83
N ALA A 53 20.77 8.62 -9.94
CA ALA A 53 21.97 7.87 -9.58
C ALA A 53 21.66 6.65 -8.70
N ALA A 54 20.84 6.81 -7.66
CA ALA A 54 20.44 5.72 -6.78
C ALA A 54 19.61 4.68 -7.53
N ALA A 55 18.67 5.14 -8.36
CA ALA A 55 17.87 4.27 -9.22
C ALA A 55 18.75 3.47 -10.20
N ALA A 56 19.75 4.11 -10.83
CA ALA A 56 20.68 3.41 -11.71
C ALA A 56 21.46 2.30 -10.98
N VAL A 57 22.00 2.58 -9.78
CA VAL A 57 22.70 1.57 -8.97
C VAL A 57 21.79 0.40 -8.60
N GLY A 58 20.54 0.70 -8.22
CA GLY A 58 19.52 -0.31 -7.95
C GLY A 58 19.24 -1.18 -9.17
N LEU A 59 19.02 -0.58 -10.34
CA LEU A 59 18.78 -1.29 -11.60
C LEU A 59 19.96 -2.17 -12.01
N PHE A 60 21.21 -1.72 -11.88
CA PHE A 60 22.38 -2.56 -12.16
C PHE A 60 22.49 -3.74 -11.20
N THR A 61 22.12 -3.56 -9.93
CA THR A 61 22.09 -4.63 -8.94
C THR A 61 21.04 -5.68 -9.31
N ILE A 62 19.83 -5.24 -9.68
CA ILE A 62 18.75 -6.13 -10.13
C ILE A 62 19.12 -6.84 -11.42
N LEU A 63 19.72 -6.14 -12.38
CA LEU A 63 20.22 -6.73 -13.63
C LEU A 63 21.20 -7.88 -13.35
N ALA A 64 22.16 -7.67 -12.44
CA ALA A 64 23.12 -8.70 -12.06
C ALA A 64 22.43 -9.91 -11.40
N LEU A 65 21.48 -9.66 -10.50
CA LEU A 65 20.70 -10.68 -9.80
C LEU A 65 19.81 -11.50 -10.76
N LYS A 66 19.03 -10.85 -11.63
CA LYS A 66 18.18 -11.51 -12.63
C LYS A 66 19.01 -12.28 -13.65
N THR A 67 20.14 -11.74 -14.10
CA THR A 67 21.07 -12.45 -14.98
C THR A 67 21.58 -13.74 -14.32
N TRP A 68 22.00 -13.65 -13.06
CA TRP A 68 22.42 -14.83 -12.28
C TRP A 68 21.27 -15.83 -12.14
N MET A 69 20.07 -15.37 -11.79
CA MET A 69 18.87 -16.20 -11.68
C MET A 69 18.56 -16.94 -12.97
N LEU A 70 18.46 -16.24 -14.11
CA LEU A 70 18.17 -16.84 -15.41
C LEU A 70 19.18 -17.94 -15.73
N ARG A 71 20.46 -17.67 -15.51
CA ARG A 71 21.50 -18.69 -15.65
C ARG A 71 21.22 -19.90 -14.77
N GLN A 72 20.89 -19.70 -13.49
CA GLN A 72 20.61 -20.80 -12.55
C GLN A 72 19.37 -21.61 -12.93
N VAL A 73 18.28 -20.94 -13.34
CA VAL A 73 17.00 -21.56 -13.69
C VAL A 73 17.13 -22.40 -14.96
N PHE A 74 17.75 -21.86 -16.00
CA PHE A 74 17.89 -22.51 -17.31
C PHE A 74 19.10 -23.46 -17.41
N THR A 75 19.85 -23.65 -16.33
CA THR A 75 20.90 -24.70 -16.27
C THR A 75 20.25 -26.06 -16.03
N PHE A 76 19.96 -26.80 -17.11
CA PHE A 76 19.34 -28.11 -16.96
C PHE A 76 20.37 -29.20 -16.60
N PRO A 77 20.13 -29.99 -15.53
CA PRO A 77 20.96 -31.15 -15.22
C PRO A 77 20.77 -32.25 -16.29
N PRO A 78 21.64 -33.28 -16.27
CA PRO A 78 21.45 -34.48 -17.07
C PRO A 78 20.03 -35.06 -16.88
N ARG A 79 19.52 -35.81 -17.87
CA ARG A 79 18.19 -36.45 -17.77
C ARG A 79 18.12 -37.25 -16.47
N ALA A 80 17.31 -36.78 -15.52
CA ALA A 80 17.02 -37.52 -14.31
C ALA A 80 16.19 -38.77 -14.66
N PRO A 81 16.27 -39.84 -13.84
CA PRO A 81 15.39 -40.99 -13.95
C PRO A 81 13.92 -40.56 -13.97
N ARG A 82 13.07 -41.34 -14.65
CA ARG A 82 11.62 -41.08 -14.64
C ARG A 82 11.12 -41.17 -13.17
N PRO A 83 10.29 -40.23 -12.70
CA PRO A 83 9.72 -40.31 -11.37
C PRO A 83 8.90 -41.59 -11.25
N ALA A 84 9.03 -42.30 -10.12
CA ALA A 84 8.25 -43.51 -9.86
C ALA A 84 6.80 -43.21 -9.44
N ASP A 85 6.51 -42.00 -8.95
CA ASP A 85 5.20 -41.63 -8.38
C ASP A 85 4.57 -40.43 -9.09
N ARG A 86 3.25 -40.52 -9.35
CA ARG A 86 2.41 -39.50 -9.99
C ARG A 86 2.43 -38.18 -9.22
N ARG A 87 2.47 -38.20 -7.88
CA ARG A 87 2.53 -36.97 -7.06
C ARG A 87 3.82 -36.20 -7.30
N THR A 88 4.93 -36.92 -7.42
CA THR A 88 6.24 -36.34 -7.71
C THR A 88 6.27 -35.69 -9.11
N VAL A 89 5.61 -36.30 -10.09
CA VAL A 89 5.44 -35.70 -11.43
C VAL A 89 4.68 -34.37 -11.35
N TRP A 90 3.56 -34.34 -10.65
CA TRP A 90 2.73 -33.13 -10.52
C TRP A 90 3.44 -32.01 -9.75
N LEU A 91 4.06 -32.32 -8.61
CA LEU A 91 4.83 -31.33 -7.86
C LEU A 91 5.95 -30.73 -8.74
N ARG A 92 6.66 -31.56 -9.50
CA ARG A 92 7.69 -31.08 -10.42
C ARG A 92 7.13 -30.14 -11.48
N ARG A 93 5.96 -30.45 -12.05
CA ARG A 93 5.30 -29.61 -13.06
C ARG A 93 4.87 -28.28 -12.45
N LEU A 94 4.23 -28.29 -11.27
CA LEU A 94 3.82 -27.08 -10.58
C LEU A 94 5.01 -26.22 -10.18
N LEU A 95 6.12 -26.81 -9.75
CA LEU A 95 7.34 -26.04 -9.45
C LEU A 95 7.87 -25.31 -10.69
N TYR A 96 7.88 -25.96 -11.87
CA TYR A 96 8.28 -25.27 -13.10
C TYR A 96 7.24 -24.25 -13.56
N LEU A 97 5.95 -24.50 -13.33
CA LEU A 97 4.89 -23.53 -13.61
C LEU A 97 5.03 -22.29 -12.71
N ALA A 98 5.37 -22.47 -11.44
CA ALA A 98 5.66 -21.39 -10.50
C ALA A 98 6.94 -20.63 -10.86
N VAL A 99 7.98 -21.32 -11.35
CA VAL A 99 9.16 -20.65 -11.93
C VAL A 99 8.78 -19.84 -13.16
N ALA A 100 7.93 -20.37 -14.04
CA ALA A 100 7.47 -19.62 -15.20
C ALA A 100 6.66 -18.38 -14.79
N HIS A 101 5.74 -18.53 -13.83
CA HIS A 101 4.97 -17.42 -13.26
C HIS A 101 5.86 -16.35 -12.62
N ALA A 102 6.94 -16.73 -11.93
CA ALA A 102 7.89 -15.78 -11.34
C ALA A 102 8.85 -15.12 -12.35
N LEU A 103 9.12 -15.77 -13.49
CA LEU A 103 10.01 -15.24 -14.54
C LEU A 103 9.29 -14.44 -15.62
N ILE A 104 8.01 -14.70 -15.77
CA ILE A 104 7.17 -14.07 -16.75
C ILE A 104 6.37 -13.04 -15.95
N PRO A 105 6.79 -11.77 -15.93
CA PRO A 105 5.92 -10.71 -15.42
C PRO A 105 4.60 -10.86 -16.17
N PRO A 106 3.46 -10.67 -15.50
CA PRO A 106 2.13 -11.00 -16.03
C PRO A 106 1.99 -10.70 -17.53
N LEU A 107 2.31 -11.69 -18.37
CA LEU A 107 2.32 -11.55 -19.83
C LEU A 107 0.89 -11.19 -20.22
N PRO A 108 0.71 -10.14 -21.02
CA PRO A 108 -0.23 -9.05 -20.72
C PRO A 108 -1.47 -9.53 -19.93
N ALA A 109 -1.31 -9.71 -18.61
CA ALA A 109 -2.46 -9.70 -17.71
C ALA A 109 -3.07 -8.30 -17.67
N VAL A 110 -2.42 -7.31 -18.30
CA VAL A 110 -2.98 -6.02 -18.77
C VAL A 110 -4.34 -6.17 -19.50
N ARG A 111 -4.75 -7.38 -19.92
CA ARG A 111 -6.11 -7.63 -20.44
C ARG A 111 -6.98 -8.57 -19.63
N LEU A 112 -6.44 -9.23 -18.61
CA LEU A 112 -7.26 -10.06 -17.74
C LEU A 112 -7.75 -9.19 -16.59
N PRO A 113 -9.03 -9.29 -16.19
CA PRO A 113 -9.49 -8.65 -14.96
C PRO A 113 -8.60 -9.10 -13.80
N ASP A 114 -8.28 -8.20 -12.88
CA ASP A 114 -7.33 -8.45 -11.77
C ASP A 114 -7.70 -9.71 -10.98
N LEU A 115 -8.99 -9.89 -10.72
CA LEU A 115 -9.57 -11.08 -10.08
C LEU A 115 -9.16 -12.40 -10.75
N VAL A 116 -9.03 -12.43 -12.09
CA VAL A 116 -8.61 -13.63 -12.83
C VAL A 116 -7.12 -13.91 -12.61
N GLY A 117 -6.29 -12.86 -12.59
CA GLY A 117 -4.86 -12.98 -12.29
C GLY A 117 -4.61 -13.54 -10.89
N GLU A 118 -5.35 -13.03 -9.90
CA GLU A 118 -5.31 -13.50 -8.52
C GLU A 118 -5.81 -14.94 -8.38
N ALA A 119 -6.94 -15.26 -9.01
CA ALA A 119 -7.48 -16.62 -9.00
C ALA A 119 -6.49 -17.64 -9.61
N LEU A 120 -5.80 -17.29 -10.70
CA LEU A 120 -4.75 -18.12 -11.30
C LEU A 120 -3.55 -18.29 -10.37
N THR A 121 -3.16 -17.22 -9.67
CA THR A 121 -2.10 -17.23 -8.67
C THR A 121 -2.46 -18.19 -7.53
N LEU A 122 -3.66 -18.10 -6.97
CA LEU A 122 -4.17 -19.03 -5.96
C LEU A 122 -4.23 -20.47 -6.47
N ALA A 123 -4.77 -20.68 -7.68
CA ALA A 123 -4.88 -21.99 -8.30
C ALA A 123 -3.51 -22.66 -8.54
N LEU A 124 -2.44 -21.88 -8.66
CA LEU A 124 -1.07 -22.36 -8.76
C LEU A 124 -0.44 -22.63 -7.39
N TRP A 125 -0.48 -21.65 -6.48
CA TRP A 125 0.25 -21.70 -5.22
C TRP A 125 -0.38 -22.65 -4.20
N CYS A 126 -1.70 -22.74 -4.09
CA CYS A 126 -2.39 -23.64 -3.17
C CYS A 126 -2.01 -25.13 -3.39
N PRO A 127 -2.16 -25.71 -4.60
CA PRO A 127 -1.79 -27.10 -4.81
C PRO A 127 -0.27 -27.31 -4.73
N LEU A 128 0.54 -26.30 -5.07
CA LEU A 128 1.98 -26.35 -4.90
C LEU A 128 2.33 -26.53 -3.42
N GLN A 129 1.77 -25.70 -2.53
CA GLN A 129 2.04 -25.76 -1.10
C GLN A 129 1.67 -27.12 -0.50
N VAL A 130 0.50 -27.63 -0.84
CA VAL A 130 0.02 -28.95 -0.39
C VAL A 130 0.91 -30.08 -0.91
N LEU A 131 1.20 -30.10 -2.22
CA LEU A 131 2.01 -31.18 -2.80
C LEU A 131 3.46 -31.16 -2.29
N PHE A 132 4.03 -29.98 -2.04
CA PHE A 132 5.35 -29.85 -1.45
C PHE A 132 5.36 -30.42 -0.02
N ALA A 133 4.38 -30.04 0.81
CA ALA A 133 4.23 -30.57 2.16
C ALA A 133 4.08 -32.10 2.15
N LEU A 134 3.30 -32.65 1.21
CA LEU A 134 3.14 -34.09 1.02
C LEU A 134 4.43 -34.81 0.59
N ALA A 135 5.39 -34.09 -0.04
CA ALA A 135 6.68 -34.65 -0.41
C ALA A 135 7.65 -34.79 0.78
N LEU A 136 7.35 -34.15 1.91
CA LEU A 136 8.12 -34.23 3.16
C LEU A 136 7.75 -35.50 3.96
N ARG A 137 8.55 -35.80 4.99
CA ARG A 137 8.37 -36.97 5.87
C ARG A 137 8.17 -36.59 7.33
N GLY A 138 7.47 -37.45 8.06
CA GLY A 138 7.29 -37.35 9.52
C GLY A 138 6.54 -36.10 9.96
N ARG A 139 6.90 -35.58 11.14
CA ARG A 139 6.21 -34.42 11.77
C ARG A 139 6.27 -33.15 10.93
N LEU A 140 7.32 -32.95 10.13
CA LEU A 140 7.46 -31.78 9.25
C LEU A 140 6.40 -31.76 8.14
N ARG A 141 5.94 -32.93 7.67
CA ARG A 141 4.83 -33.00 6.71
C ARG A 141 3.52 -32.49 7.33
N VAL A 142 3.22 -32.88 8.56
CA VAL A 142 2.00 -32.46 9.24
C VAL A 142 2.04 -30.96 9.49
N PHE A 143 3.16 -30.46 10.03
CA PHE A 143 3.34 -29.03 10.27
C PHE A 143 3.20 -28.21 8.97
N ALA A 144 3.89 -28.62 7.89
CA ALA A 144 3.77 -27.95 6.60
C ALA A 144 2.35 -28.04 6.00
N LEU A 145 1.59 -29.10 6.24
CA LEU A 145 0.19 -29.15 5.79
C LEU A 145 -0.70 -28.18 6.57
N VAL A 146 -0.51 -28.08 7.89
CA VAL A 146 -1.28 -27.17 8.74
C VAL A 146 -0.98 -25.71 8.37
N SER A 147 0.28 -25.36 8.14
CA SER A 147 0.67 -23.99 7.78
C SER A 147 0.34 -23.59 6.34
N ALA A 148 0.16 -24.55 5.42
CA ALA A 148 -0.22 -24.28 4.03
C ALA A 148 -1.60 -23.63 3.89
N TRP A 149 -2.54 -23.97 4.79
CA TRP A 149 -3.90 -23.45 4.74
C TRP A 149 -3.96 -21.94 5.02
N PRO A 150 -3.43 -21.42 6.16
CA PRO A 150 -3.42 -19.98 6.40
C PRO A 150 -2.54 -19.20 5.42
N GLY A 151 -1.45 -19.79 4.92
CA GLY A 151 -0.62 -19.16 3.89
C GLY A 151 -1.37 -18.97 2.56
N SER A 152 -2.17 -19.96 2.18
CA SER A 152 -3.06 -19.87 1.01
C SER A 152 -4.23 -18.90 1.24
N ALA A 153 -4.80 -18.89 2.44
CA ALA A 153 -5.82 -17.92 2.82
C ALA A 153 -5.26 -16.50 2.80
N GLY A 154 -4.00 -16.29 3.21
CA GLY A 154 -3.33 -15.00 3.14
C GLY A 154 -3.28 -14.42 1.74
N LEU A 155 -2.87 -15.22 0.76
CA LEU A 155 -2.88 -14.81 -0.65
C LEU A 155 -4.28 -14.43 -1.12
N ALA A 156 -5.31 -15.16 -0.68
CA ALA A 156 -6.69 -14.86 -1.04
C ALA A 156 -7.20 -13.59 -0.34
N MET A 157 -6.76 -13.32 0.88
CA MET A 157 -7.14 -12.12 1.62
C MET A 157 -6.49 -10.87 1.04
N ILE A 158 -5.24 -10.96 0.57
CA ILE A 158 -4.57 -9.86 -0.17
C ILE A 158 -5.35 -9.54 -1.44
N ALA A 159 -5.72 -10.57 -2.20
CA ALA A 159 -6.57 -10.42 -3.39
C ALA A 159 -7.94 -9.79 -3.09
N MET A 160 -8.54 -10.14 -1.94
CA MET A 160 -9.84 -9.60 -1.54
C MET A 160 -9.77 -8.16 -1.01
N ASP A 161 -8.60 -7.68 -0.57
CA ASP A 161 -8.42 -6.30 -0.09
C ASP A 161 -8.58 -5.27 -1.22
N GLU A 162 -8.36 -5.70 -2.47
CA GLU A 162 -8.61 -4.90 -3.68
C GLU A 162 -10.10 -4.80 -4.04
N VAL A 163 -10.98 -5.58 -3.38
CA VAL A 163 -12.41 -5.54 -3.66
C VAL A 163 -13.06 -4.38 -2.88
N PRO A 164 -13.69 -3.41 -3.56
CA PRO A 164 -14.30 -2.26 -2.88
C PRO A 164 -15.27 -2.69 -1.78
N GLY A 165 -15.05 -2.18 -0.56
CA GLY A 165 -15.90 -2.43 0.62
C GLY A 165 -15.50 -3.65 1.46
N VAL A 166 -14.49 -4.43 1.06
CA VAL A 166 -13.93 -5.52 1.89
C VAL A 166 -12.65 -5.04 2.54
N ARG A 167 -12.66 -4.84 3.88
CA ARG A 167 -11.43 -4.54 4.64
C ARG A 167 -11.01 -5.73 5.46
N VAL A 168 -9.80 -6.24 5.21
CA VAL A 168 -9.22 -7.29 6.01
C VAL A 168 -8.48 -6.68 7.21
N PRO A 169 -8.80 -7.05 8.46
CA PRO A 169 -8.05 -6.56 9.60
C PRO A 169 -6.55 -6.88 9.48
N ARG A 170 -5.69 -5.87 9.65
CA ARG A 170 -4.23 -5.96 9.46
C ARG A 170 -3.58 -7.12 10.24
N PHE A 171 -4.08 -7.43 11.45
CA PHE A 171 -3.57 -8.54 12.25
C PHE A 171 -3.79 -9.91 11.59
N ILE A 172 -4.85 -10.07 10.78
CA ILE A 172 -5.13 -11.30 10.03
C ILE A 172 -4.11 -11.44 8.90
N LEU A 173 -3.85 -10.36 8.15
CA LEU A 173 -2.82 -10.34 7.09
C LEU A 173 -1.44 -10.70 7.64
N LEU A 174 -1.04 -10.11 8.77
CA LEU A 174 0.22 -10.42 9.45
C LEU A 174 0.29 -11.90 9.91
N ALA A 175 -0.79 -12.43 10.47
CA ALA A 175 -0.86 -13.84 10.87
C ALA A 175 -0.71 -14.78 9.66
N CYS A 176 -1.36 -14.45 8.54
CA CYS A 176 -1.25 -15.17 7.29
C CYS A 176 0.17 -15.16 6.72
N LEU A 177 0.84 -14.00 6.71
CA LEU A 177 2.23 -13.86 6.28
C LEU A 177 3.19 -14.67 7.16
N ALA A 178 2.99 -14.62 8.49
CA ALA A 178 3.76 -15.42 9.42
C ALA A 178 3.59 -16.93 9.18
N MET A 179 2.37 -17.38 8.88
CA MET A 179 2.10 -18.78 8.55
C MET A 179 2.69 -19.21 7.20
N ALA A 180 2.65 -18.34 6.19
CA ALA A 180 3.32 -18.59 4.91
C ALA A 180 4.84 -18.74 5.11
N THR A 181 5.45 -17.89 5.94
CA THR A 181 6.87 -18.00 6.31
C THR A 181 7.15 -19.30 7.07
N ALA A 182 6.31 -19.64 8.04
CA ALA A 182 6.43 -20.89 8.79
C ALA A 182 6.37 -22.12 7.87
N TRP A 183 5.50 -22.09 6.86
CA TRP A 183 5.44 -23.11 5.82
C TRP A 183 6.76 -23.23 5.05
N GLN A 184 7.32 -22.12 4.55
CA GLN A 184 8.59 -22.12 3.82
C GLN A 184 9.73 -22.70 4.67
N VAL A 185 9.84 -22.27 5.92
CA VAL A 185 10.84 -22.77 6.88
C VAL A 185 10.71 -24.28 7.09
N ALA A 186 9.48 -24.77 7.29
CA ALA A 186 9.22 -26.20 7.46
C ALA A 186 9.63 -27.02 6.22
N VAL A 187 9.34 -26.48 5.04
CA VAL A 187 9.78 -27.08 3.77
C VAL A 187 11.30 -27.16 3.70
N LEU A 188 12.03 -26.07 4.01
CA LEU A 188 13.50 -26.05 3.95
C LEU A 188 14.13 -27.05 4.93
N PHE A 189 13.60 -27.14 6.15
CA PHE A 189 14.03 -28.18 7.10
C PHE A 189 13.72 -29.58 6.59
N GLY A 190 12.57 -29.77 5.96
CA GLY A 190 12.18 -31.02 5.33
C GLY A 190 13.14 -31.41 4.20
N GLN A 191 13.47 -30.47 3.33
CA GLN A 191 14.43 -30.65 2.24
C GLN A 191 15.81 -31.00 2.75
N HIS A 192 16.29 -30.27 3.76
CA HIS A 192 17.58 -30.51 4.40
C HIS A 192 17.69 -31.93 4.99
N ARG A 193 16.62 -32.41 5.65
CA ARG A 193 16.60 -33.73 6.31
C ARG A 193 16.43 -34.89 5.34
N ASP A 194 15.72 -34.68 4.24
CA ASP A 194 15.40 -35.76 3.30
C ASP A 194 16.62 -36.22 2.49
N GLY A 195 17.58 -35.32 2.26
CA GLY A 195 18.85 -35.64 1.60
C GLY A 195 18.77 -35.79 0.07
N ARG A 196 17.57 -35.69 -0.53
CA ARG A 196 17.41 -35.54 -1.99
C ARG A 196 17.91 -34.19 -2.50
N TRP A 197 17.73 -33.13 -1.72
CA TRP A 197 18.06 -31.77 -2.12
C TRP A 197 19.49 -31.40 -1.73
N SER A 198 20.19 -30.73 -2.64
CA SER A 198 21.54 -30.25 -2.40
C SER A 198 21.57 -29.11 -1.37
N ARG A 199 22.74 -28.92 -0.74
CA ARG A 199 22.96 -27.79 0.18
C ARG A 199 22.70 -26.45 -0.52
N ASP A 200 23.07 -26.33 -1.79
CA ASP A 200 22.84 -25.13 -2.58
C ASP A 200 21.35 -24.82 -2.75
N THR A 201 20.51 -25.84 -2.99
CA THR A 201 19.06 -25.66 -3.11
C THR A 201 18.44 -25.18 -1.80
N VAL A 202 18.84 -25.80 -0.69
CA VAL A 202 18.39 -25.39 0.64
C VAL A 202 18.89 -23.99 0.99
N THR A 203 20.13 -23.66 0.62
CA THR A 203 20.71 -22.32 0.84
C THR A 203 19.99 -21.25 0.01
N ALA A 204 19.64 -21.55 -1.24
CA ALA A 204 18.86 -20.64 -2.07
C ALA A 204 17.48 -20.35 -1.44
N GLY A 205 16.82 -21.38 -0.91
CA GLY A 205 15.55 -21.20 -0.22
C GLY A 205 15.68 -20.41 1.09
N TRP A 206 16.74 -20.63 1.88
CA TRP A 206 17.00 -19.79 3.07
C TRP A 206 17.27 -18.33 2.73
N ARG A 207 17.98 -18.06 1.61
CA ARG A 207 18.18 -16.69 1.12
C ARG A 207 16.85 -16.04 0.77
N HIS A 208 15.96 -16.75 0.09
CA HIS A 208 14.61 -16.24 -0.18
C HIS A 208 13.87 -15.88 1.12
N VAL A 209 13.76 -16.82 2.08
CA VAL A 209 13.08 -16.54 3.36
C VAL A 209 13.69 -15.32 4.08
N THR A 210 15.02 -15.21 4.07
CA THR A 210 15.72 -14.09 4.72
C THR A 210 15.40 -12.77 4.03
N VAL A 211 15.43 -12.75 2.69
CA VAL A 211 15.09 -11.58 1.89
C VAL A 211 13.63 -11.20 2.13
N SER A 212 12.67 -12.12 2.00
CA SER A 212 11.24 -11.82 2.19
C SER A 212 10.91 -11.27 3.58
N LEU A 213 11.65 -11.68 4.62
CA LEU A 213 11.51 -11.12 5.97
C LEU A 213 12.20 -9.76 6.12
N ALA A 214 13.29 -9.50 5.38
CA ALA A 214 14.02 -8.24 5.43
C ALA A 214 13.40 -7.15 4.55
N THR A 215 12.76 -7.51 3.44
CA THR A 215 12.10 -6.59 2.49
C THR A 215 11.16 -5.59 3.17
N PRO A 216 10.18 -5.99 4.03
CA PRO A 216 9.30 -5.01 4.65
C PRO A 216 10.03 -4.05 5.60
N LEU A 217 11.08 -4.52 6.29
CA LEU A 217 11.90 -3.66 7.15
C LEU A 217 12.73 -2.68 6.32
N ALA A 218 13.27 -3.13 5.19
CA ALA A 218 13.98 -2.28 4.25
C ALA A 218 13.04 -1.24 3.62
N ALA A 219 11.82 -1.64 3.26
CA ALA A 219 10.77 -0.76 2.76
C ALA A 219 10.43 0.34 3.76
N VAL A 220 10.19 -0.02 5.02
CA VAL A 220 9.93 0.97 6.08
C VAL A 220 11.13 1.91 6.27
N ALA A 221 12.36 1.40 6.29
CA ALA A 221 13.55 2.22 6.41
C ALA A 221 13.73 3.18 5.22
N VAL A 222 13.40 2.73 4.01
CA VAL A 222 13.37 3.55 2.79
C VAL A 222 12.32 4.64 2.88
N LEU A 223 11.09 4.30 3.24
CA LEU A 223 9.99 5.27 3.39
C LEU A 223 10.33 6.33 4.43
N TRP A 224 10.97 5.94 5.54
CA TRP A 224 11.45 6.86 6.56
C TRP A 224 12.59 7.77 6.09
N ALA A 225 13.53 7.25 5.30
CA ALA A 225 14.70 7.99 4.87
C ALA A 225 14.43 8.95 3.69
N PHE A 226 13.37 8.72 2.92
CA PHE A 226 13.08 9.45 1.69
C PHE A 226 11.61 9.91 1.71
N THR A 227 11.38 11.13 2.19
CA THR A 227 10.04 11.68 2.46
C THR A 227 9.23 12.07 1.23
N SER A 228 9.78 12.05 0.00
CA SER A 228 9.10 12.66 -1.15
C SER A 228 9.14 11.93 -2.50
N THR A 229 9.70 10.71 -2.65
CA THR A 229 9.69 9.99 -3.95
C THR A 229 10.22 8.55 -3.78
N THR A 230 9.38 7.58 -3.42
CA THR A 230 9.85 6.23 -3.01
C THR A 230 9.26 5.04 -3.76
N VAL A 231 8.27 5.26 -4.64
CA VAL A 231 7.67 4.18 -5.44
C VAL A 231 8.73 3.41 -6.26
N PRO A 232 9.73 4.04 -6.89
CA PRO A 232 10.75 3.31 -7.64
C PRO A 232 11.56 2.34 -6.77
N LEU A 233 11.86 2.72 -5.53
CA LEU A 233 12.70 1.89 -4.66
C LEU A 233 11.90 0.71 -4.07
N MET A 234 10.60 0.89 -3.85
CA MET A 234 9.69 -0.19 -3.46
C MET A 234 9.56 -1.25 -4.55
N GLY A 235 9.33 -0.85 -5.81
CA GLY A 235 9.29 -1.79 -6.93
C GLY A 235 10.62 -2.54 -7.13
N MET A 236 11.76 -1.91 -6.82
CA MET A 236 13.07 -2.59 -6.82
C MET A 236 13.22 -3.63 -5.71
N LEU A 237 12.58 -3.44 -4.55
CA LEU A 237 12.64 -4.37 -3.43
C LEU A 237 11.84 -5.66 -3.68
N GLU A 238 10.77 -5.58 -4.47
CA GLU A 238 9.97 -6.74 -4.89
C GLU A 238 10.75 -7.69 -5.80
N GLU A 239 11.73 -7.15 -6.54
CA GLU A 239 12.51 -7.90 -7.53
C GLU A 239 13.56 -8.83 -6.91
N PHE A 240 13.73 -8.80 -5.59
CA PHE A 240 14.60 -9.75 -4.90
C PHE A 240 13.99 -11.16 -4.81
N ASP A 241 12.78 -11.37 -5.33
CA ASP A 241 12.17 -12.70 -5.51
C ASP A 241 12.90 -13.61 -6.51
N VAL A 242 14.02 -13.16 -7.10
CA VAL A 242 14.96 -14.01 -7.84
C VAL A 242 15.36 -15.29 -7.10
N PHE A 243 15.47 -15.22 -5.76
CA PHE A 243 15.86 -16.38 -4.95
C PHE A 243 14.77 -17.44 -4.89
N LEU A 244 13.49 -17.04 -4.91
CA LEU A 244 12.34 -17.94 -4.99
C LEU A 244 12.39 -18.74 -6.28
N ALA A 245 12.53 -18.07 -7.43
CA ALA A 245 12.62 -18.72 -8.73
C ALA A 245 13.78 -19.73 -8.80
N VAL A 246 14.97 -19.36 -8.30
CA VAL A 246 16.12 -20.28 -8.22
C VAL A 246 15.81 -21.47 -7.32
N TRP A 247 15.27 -21.24 -6.12
CA TRP A 247 14.93 -22.30 -5.16
C TRP A 247 13.91 -23.28 -5.74
N LEU A 248 12.84 -22.79 -6.36
CA LEU A 248 11.80 -23.62 -6.99
C LEU A 248 12.37 -24.43 -8.16
N ALA A 249 13.15 -23.80 -9.05
CA ALA A 249 13.75 -24.46 -10.20
C ALA A 249 14.75 -25.56 -9.78
N ARG A 250 15.55 -25.31 -8.74
CA ARG A 250 16.47 -26.33 -8.19
C ARG A 250 15.71 -27.44 -7.48
N SER A 251 14.69 -27.09 -6.71
CA SER A 251 13.80 -28.07 -6.04
C SER A 251 13.14 -29.00 -7.05
N ALA A 252 12.65 -28.48 -8.18
CA ALA A 252 12.05 -29.27 -9.27
C ALA A 252 13.03 -30.22 -9.95
N ARG A 253 14.29 -29.80 -10.08
CA ARG A 253 15.37 -30.60 -10.68
C ARG A 253 15.79 -31.77 -9.79
N GLU A 254 15.93 -31.50 -8.49
CA GLU A 254 16.47 -32.46 -7.52
C GLU A 254 15.39 -33.39 -6.94
N LEU A 255 14.11 -33.09 -7.15
CA LEU A 255 12.99 -33.86 -6.62
C LEU A 255 13.04 -35.36 -6.97
N THR A 256 13.59 -35.69 -8.14
CA THR A 256 13.72 -37.06 -8.68
C THR A 256 15.11 -37.66 -8.46
N GLY A 257 16.01 -36.98 -7.75
CA GLY A 257 17.33 -37.49 -7.44
C GLY A 257 17.24 -38.79 -6.64
N PRO A 258 18.15 -39.76 -6.83
CA PRO A 258 18.26 -40.89 -5.93
C PRO A 258 18.44 -40.33 -4.52
N ARG A 259 17.71 -40.88 -3.55
CA ARG A 259 17.91 -40.52 -2.14
C ARG A 259 19.36 -40.79 -1.83
N GLY A 260 20.13 -39.75 -1.51
CA GLY A 260 21.51 -39.93 -1.10
C GLY A 260 21.55 -40.94 0.03
N THR A 261 22.52 -41.86 0.00
CA THR A 261 22.95 -42.50 1.24
C THR A 261 23.26 -41.37 2.21
N PRO A 262 22.76 -41.42 3.46
CA PRO A 262 22.92 -40.32 4.40
C PRO A 262 24.40 -39.99 4.51
N ARG A 263 24.79 -38.88 3.88
CA ARG A 263 26.18 -38.44 3.86
C ARG A 263 26.52 -38.11 5.30
N GLU A 264 27.64 -38.64 5.77
CA GLU A 264 28.15 -38.48 7.13
C GLU A 264 27.89 -37.05 7.60
N ARG A 265 27.02 -36.94 8.62
CA ARG A 265 26.44 -35.68 9.06
C ARG A 265 27.56 -34.82 9.62
N THR A 266 28.07 -33.88 8.83
CA THR A 266 28.69 -32.70 9.43
C THR A 266 27.56 -31.99 10.17
N PRO A 267 27.61 -31.84 11.51
CA PRO A 267 26.57 -31.15 12.24
C PRO A 267 26.56 -29.69 11.79
N LEU A 268 25.70 -29.37 10.84
CA LEU A 268 25.22 -28.01 10.65
C LEU A 268 24.45 -27.71 11.93
N ARG A 269 25.13 -27.05 12.87
CA ARG A 269 24.54 -26.52 14.09
C ARG A 269 23.51 -25.50 13.62
N PRO A 270 22.19 -25.81 13.61
CA PRO A 270 21.24 -24.77 13.32
C PRO A 270 21.38 -23.80 14.48
N SER A 271 21.75 -22.56 14.21
CA SER A 271 21.72 -21.53 15.22
C SER A 271 20.26 -21.37 15.64
N GLY A 272 19.90 -22.01 16.77
CA GLY A 272 18.59 -21.86 17.43
C GLY A 272 18.05 -20.42 17.50
N PRO A 273 18.90 -19.37 17.59
CA PRO A 273 18.44 -17.99 17.50
C PRO A 273 17.69 -17.66 16.21
N ILE A 274 18.00 -18.27 15.06
CA ILE A 274 17.35 -17.94 13.78
C ILE A 274 15.93 -18.50 13.72
N LEU A 275 15.70 -19.69 14.29
CA LEU A 275 14.39 -20.32 14.35
C LEU A 275 13.49 -19.57 15.34
N LEU A 276 14.06 -19.16 16.47
CA LEU A 276 13.36 -18.36 17.47
C LEU A 276 13.09 -16.94 16.94
N ALA A 277 14.05 -16.31 16.26
CA ALA A 277 13.88 -15.00 15.65
C ALA A 277 12.87 -15.03 14.51
N ALA A 278 12.91 -16.00 13.59
CA ALA A 278 11.92 -16.10 12.51
C ALA A 278 10.50 -16.36 13.01
N VAL A 279 10.35 -17.04 14.17
CA VAL A 279 9.05 -17.28 14.81
C VAL A 279 8.63 -16.10 15.69
N LEU A 280 9.54 -15.45 16.41
CA LEU A 280 9.22 -14.38 17.38
C LEU A 280 9.25 -12.97 16.79
N LEU A 281 10.00 -12.68 15.72
CA LEU A 281 10.02 -11.35 15.10
C LEU A 281 8.61 -10.84 14.75
N PRO A 282 7.74 -11.65 14.12
CA PRO A 282 6.38 -11.22 13.81
C PRO A 282 5.57 -10.88 15.07
N PHE A 283 5.80 -11.60 16.18
CA PHE A 283 5.11 -11.36 17.45
C PHE A 283 5.72 -10.19 18.24
N LEU A 284 7.03 -9.96 18.13
CA LEU A 284 7.68 -8.81 18.76
C LEU A 284 7.30 -7.49 18.08
N VAL A 285 7.03 -7.51 16.77
CA VAL A 285 6.45 -6.37 16.04
C VAL A 285 4.98 -6.16 16.42
N LEU A 286 4.25 -7.22 16.76
CA LEU A 286 2.86 -7.14 17.26
C LEU A 286 2.74 -6.68 18.72
N VAL A 287 3.84 -6.70 19.50
CA VAL A 287 3.88 -6.33 20.93
C VAL A 287 4.81 -5.13 21.17
N GLY A 288 5.05 -4.30 20.15
CA GLY A 288 5.69 -3.00 20.34
C GLY A 288 4.84 -2.13 21.29
N PRO A 289 5.45 -1.30 22.15
CA PRO A 289 4.70 -0.46 23.08
C PRO A 289 3.73 0.44 22.30
N GLU A 290 2.46 0.39 22.66
CA GLU A 290 1.42 1.36 22.33
C GLU A 290 1.80 2.75 22.90
N GLU A 291 2.88 3.36 22.41
CA GLU A 291 3.18 4.76 22.70
C GLU A 291 3.74 5.45 21.45
N THR A 292 3.02 6.49 21.03
CA THR A 292 3.35 7.48 19.98
C THR A 292 3.28 6.99 18.53
N ALA A 293 2.04 6.89 18.03
CA ALA A 293 1.77 7.04 16.59
C ALA A 293 2.09 8.49 16.18
N GLY A 294 3.33 8.74 15.77
CA GLY A 294 3.69 9.94 15.03
C GLY A 294 3.10 9.85 13.63
N SER A 295 2.33 10.87 13.26
CA SER A 295 1.62 11.02 12.00
C SER A 295 2.58 11.14 10.81
N ALA A 296 2.50 10.18 9.89
CA ALA A 296 2.96 10.34 8.52
C ALA A 296 1.74 10.75 7.69
N TYR A 297 1.41 12.05 7.68
CA TYR A 297 0.37 12.59 6.80
C TYR A 297 0.60 14.08 6.55
N SER A 298 1.41 14.40 5.55
CA SER A 298 1.43 15.73 4.92
C SER A 298 1.93 15.58 3.49
N ASP A 299 1.31 16.33 2.58
CA ASP A 299 1.69 16.55 1.16
C ASP A 299 1.02 15.69 0.08
N SER A 300 -0.31 15.78 -0.01
CA SER A 300 -1.05 15.33 -1.21
C SER A 300 -2.33 16.16 -1.43
N TRP A 301 -2.23 17.49 -1.58
CA TRP A 301 -3.42 18.36 -1.74
C TRP A 301 -3.39 19.33 -2.94
N TYR A 302 -2.40 19.30 -3.83
CA TYR A 302 -2.22 20.38 -4.81
C TYR A 302 -2.09 20.03 -6.30
N ASP A 303 -2.29 18.78 -6.75
CA ASP A 303 -2.18 18.47 -8.19
C ASP A 303 -3.50 17.95 -8.80
N ALA A 304 -4.42 18.87 -9.05
CA ALA A 304 -5.50 18.67 -10.02
C ALA A 304 -5.12 19.36 -11.34
N GLY A 305 -4.54 18.57 -12.27
CA GLY A 305 -4.32 19.00 -13.65
C GLY A 305 -5.63 19.26 -14.39
N PRO A 306 -5.60 19.96 -15.55
CA PRO A 306 -6.79 20.32 -16.30
C PRO A 306 -7.54 19.07 -16.81
N PRO A 307 -8.88 19.12 -16.91
CA PRO A 307 -9.70 17.95 -17.22
C PRO A 307 -9.44 17.43 -18.64
N GLU A 308 -9.00 16.17 -18.72
CA GLU A 308 -8.89 15.41 -19.97
C GLU A 308 -10.29 15.08 -20.50
N ALA A 309 -10.44 15.07 -21.83
CA ALA A 309 -11.75 14.91 -22.47
C ALA A 309 -12.36 13.52 -22.19
N ALA A 310 -13.49 13.53 -21.49
CA ALA A 310 -14.21 12.35 -21.00
C ALA A 310 -14.59 11.36 -22.12
N ARG A 311 -14.41 10.06 -21.84
CA ARG A 311 -14.89 8.96 -22.68
C ARG A 311 -16.37 8.69 -22.43
N PRO A 312 -17.09 8.00 -23.33
CA PRO A 312 -18.53 7.76 -23.20
C PRO A 312 -18.94 6.94 -21.95
N GLU A 313 -18.05 6.11 -21.41
CA GLU A 313 -18.30 5.33 -20.18
C GLU A 313 -18.23 6.20 -18.92
N ASP A 314 -17.51 7.33 -18.98
CA ASP A 314 -17.37 8.28 -17.86
C ASP A 314 -18.67 9.07 -17.63
N GLY A 315 -19.50 9.24 -18.66
CA GLY A 315 -20.77 9.96 -18.57
C GLY A 315 -21.79 9.30 -17.65
N ALA A 316 -21.94 7.96 -17.73
CA ALA A 316 -22.89 7.24 -16.88
C ALA A 316 -22.45 7.20 -15.40
N ARG A 317 -21.14 7.19 -15.14
CA ARG A 317 -20.57 7.29 -13.79
C ARG A 317 -20.76 8.69 -13.22
N ALA A 318 -20.49 9.72 -14.02
CA ALA A 318 -20.69 11.12 -13.61
C ALA A 318 -22.17 11.44 -13.31
N ASP A 319 -23.11 10.90 -14.10
CA ASP A 319 -24.55 11.06 -13.85
C ASP A 319 -24.97 10.41 -12.52
N HIS A 320 -24.49 9.18 -12.25
CA HIS A 320 -24.79 8.48 -10.99
C HIS A 320 -24.21 9.21 -9.77
N GLU A 321 -22.97 9.69 -9.87
CA GLU A 321 -22.31 10.44 -8.80
C GLU A 321 -23.01 11.77 -8.52
N SER A 322 -23.43 12.48 -9.57
CA SER A 322 -24.24 13.70 -9.45
C SER A 322 -25.56 13.46 -8.71
N ASP A 323 -26.25 12.35 -9.01
CA ASP A 323 -27.50 11.99 -8.33
C ASP A 323 -27.30 11.71 -6.84
N VAL A 324 -26.23 10.99 -6.48
CA VAL A 324 -25.86 10.71 -5.08
C VAL A 324 -25.56 12.01 -4.33
N VAL A 325 -24.80 12.92 -4.94
CA VAL A 325 -24.47 14.24 -4.35
C VAL A 325 -25.73 15.08 -4.15
N ALA A 326 -26.63 15.10 -5.14
CA ALA A 326 -27.89 15.84 -5.06
C ALA A 326 -28.81 15.27 -3.96
N GLU A 327 -28.91 13.95 -3.84
CA GLU A 327 -29.71 13.29 -2.80
C GLU A 327 -29.17 13.59 -1.40
N ALA A 328 -27.85 13.47 -1.20
CA ALA A 328 -27.21 13.78 0.08
C ALA A 328 -27.43 15.26 0.47
N ASN A 329 -27.23 16.20 -0.46
CA ASN A 329 -27.48 17.61 -0.22
C ASN A 329 -28.93 17.91 0.14
N ALA A 330 -29.90 17.21 -0.46
CA ALA A 330 -31.33 17.42 -0.19
C ALA A 330 -31.73 17.04 1.25
N ARG A 331 -30.98 16.14 1.89
CA ARG A 331 -31.18 15.73 3.30
C ARG A 331 -30.67 16.79 4.27
N CYS A 332 -29.70 17.61 3.88
CA CYS A 332 -29.10 18.59 4.76
C CYS A 332 -29.91 19.88 4.91
N ARG A 333 -30.01 20.35 6.16
CA ARG A 333 -30.74 21.56 6.55
C ARG A 333 -29.89 22.42 7.47
N ASP A 334 -30.04 23.74 7.37
CA ASP A 334 -29.41 24.68 8.30
C ASP A 334 -29.90 24.37 9.73
N PRO A 335 -29.02 23.94 10.67
CA PRO A 335 -29.44 23.57 12.02
C PRO A 335 -29.83 24.79 12.87
N TRP A 336 -29.60 26.02 12.37
CA TRP A 336 -29.93 27.25 13.05
C TRP A 336 -30.48 28.34 12.11
N PRO A 337 -31.65 28.14 11.47
CA PRO A 337 -32.15 29.00 10.39
C PRO A 337 -32.52 30.41 10.86
N ARG A 338 -32.82 30.59 12.15
CA ARG A 338 -33.10 31.91 12.75
C ARG A 338 -31.85 32.78 12.90
N LEU A 339 -30.66 32.17 12.94
CA LEU A 339 -29.40 32.91 13.04
C LEU A 339 -28.94 33.28 11.63
N ARG A 340 -29.30 34.48 11.17
CA ARG A 340 -28.94 34.97 9.84
C ARG A 340 -27.51 35.52 9.82
N ALA A 341 -26.69 34.91 8.99
CA ALA A 341 -25.32 35.36 8.75
C ALA A 341 -25.26 36.32 7.55
N ARG A 342 -24.12 36.99 7.36
CA ARG A 342 -23.89 37.83 6.17
C ARG A 342 -23.65 36.97 4.93
N ARG A 343 -23.03 35.81 5.12
CA ARG A 343 -22.88 34.74 4.12
C ARG A 343 -23.14 33.41 4.82
N GLN A 344 -23.88 32.53 4.19
CA GLN A 344 -24.13 31.18 4.71
C GLN A 344 -24.38 30.20 3.57
N GLY A 345 -24.06 28.93 3.83
CA GLY A 345 -24.32 27.82 2.93
C GLY A 345 -24.48 26.54 3.73
N THR A 346 -25.22 25.58 3.18
CA THR A 346 -25.43 24.26 3.76
C THR A 346 -25.31 23.23 2.65
N ALA A 347 -24.53 22.17 2.91
CA ALA A 347 -24.29 21.08 1.98
C ALA A 347 -24.05 19.79 2.77
N ALA A 348 -24.22 18.65 2.11
CA ALA A 348 -23.59 17.41 2.56
C ALA A 348 -22.07 17.56 2.38
N TYR A 349 -21.30 17.04 3.32
CA TYR A 349 -19.85 16.95 3.22
C TYR A 349 -19.47 15.47 3.17
N PHE A 350 -18.77 15.08 2.11
CA PHE A 350 -18.27 13.73 1.89
C PHE A 350 -16.88 13.62 2.52
N LEU A 351 -16.71 12.62 3.39
CA LEU A 351 -15.51 12.41 4.20
C LEU A 351 -14.63 11.33 3.57
N PHE A 352 -13.31 11.53 3.61
CA PHE A 352 -12.30 10.50 3.33
C PHE A 352 -11.92 9.69 4.59
N GLU A 353 -11.09 8.65 4.41
CA GLU A 353 -10.53 7.86 5.51
C GLU A 353 -9.76 8.77 6.49
N GLY A 354 -10.20 8.79 7.75
CA GLY A 354 -9.63 9.62 8.82
C GLY A 354 -10.60 10.64 9.44
N GLY A 355 -11.76 10.88 8.82
CA GLY A 355 -12.89 11.60 9.43
C GLY A 355 -12.56 13.04 9.82
N GLY A 356 -12.63 13.98 8.87
CA GLY A 356 -12.49 15.39 9.17
C GLY A 356 -12.66 16.30 7.97
N TYR A 357 -12.57 17.60 8.19
CA TYR A 357 -12.53 18.60 7.13
C TYR A 357 -11.76 19.85 7.53
N GLY A 358 -11.24 20.53 6.50
CA GLY A 358 -10.50 21.77 6.64
C GLY A 358 -11.37 23.02 6.45
N VAL A 359 -11.00 24.10 7.15
CA VAL A 359 -11.31 25.48 6.76
C VAL A 359 -9.99 26.21 6.58
N TYR A 360 -9.69 26.65 5.37
CA TYR A 360 -8.36 27.16 5.05
C TYR A 360 -8.40 28.36 4.10
N ASP A 361 -7.29 29.09 4.04
CA ASP A 361 -7.03 30.11 3.03
C ASP A 361 -6.37 29.45 1.81
N PRO A 362 -7.06 29.33 0.66
CA PRO A 362 -6.54 28.59 -0.49
C PRO A 362 -5.38 29.28 -1.20
N ASP A 363 -5.20 30.59 -1.02
CA ASP A 363 -4.16 31.37 -1.71
C ASP A 363 -2.94 31.63 -0.79
N ASP A 364 -2.87 30.93 0.35
CA ASP A 364 -1.77 31.05 1.28
C ASP A 364 -0.71 29.97 1.04
N THR A 365 0.45 30.42 0.54
CA THR A 365 1.60 29.55 0.23
C THR A 365 2.63 29.50 1.35
N THR A 366 2.34 30.09 2.52
CA THR A 366 3.28 30.02 3.65
C THR A 366 3.31 28.61 4.23
N GLU A 367 4.50 28.02 4.34
CA GLU A 367 4.70 26.78 5.10
C GLU A 367 4.19 26.99 6.53
N GLY A 368 3.08 26.32 6.85
CA GLY A 368 2.43 26.37 8.15
C GLY A 368 2.74 25.12 8.97
N GLU A 369 2.58 25.22 10.28
CA GLU A 369 2.46 24.03 11.13
C GLU A 369 1.27 23.19 10.69
N ASP A 370 1.38 21.87 10.81
CA ASP A 370 0.29 20.94 10.51
C ASP A 370 -0.90 21.18 11.45
N PRO A 371 -2.10 21.57 10.96
CA PRO A 371 -3.26 21.78 11.81
C PRO A 371 -3.72 20.50 12.53
N TYR A 372 -3.45 19.30 11.99
CA TYR A 372 -3.80 18.04 12.65
C TYR A 372 -2.98 17.82 13.94
N ALA A 373 -1.70 18.22 13.94
CA ALA A 373 -0.85 18.17 15.13
C ALA A 373 -1.34 19.07 16.28
N SER A 374 -2.26 20.00 16.00
CA SER A 374 -2.86 20.91 17.01
C SER A 374 -4.20 20.42 17.59
N VAL A 375 -4.66 19.23 17.20
CA VAL A 375 -5.93 18.64 17.67
C VAL A 375 -5.72 17.91 19.01
N ASP A 376 -5.47 18.66 20.09
CA ASP A 376 -5.17 18.07 21.41
C ASP A 376 -6.36 17.35 22.06
N ASP A 377 -7.59 17.72 21.70
CA ASP A 377 -8.83 17.24 22.32
C ASP A 377 -9.64 16.31 21.41
N GLY A 378 -9.07 15.92 20.27
CA GLY A 378 -9.72 15.06 19.29
C GLY A 378 -10.83 15.72 18.49
N PHE A 379 -11.01 17.06 18.53
CA PHE A 379 -12.12 17.73 17.84
C PHE A 379 -11.74 18.89 16.91
N LEU A 380 -11.01 19.89 17.40
CA LEU A 380 -10.75 21.11 16.63
C LEU A 380 -9.31 21.59 16.78
N GLY A 381 -8.57 21.60 15.68
CA GLY A 381 -7.20 22.13 15.58
C GLY A 381 -7.13 23.36 14.69
N ALA A 382 -6.15 24.23 14.91
CA ALA A 382 -5.82 25.30 13.98
C ALA A 382 -4.34 25.63 14.02
N ALA A 383 -3.77 25.82 12.84
CA ALA A 383 -2.40 26.24 12.63
C ALA A 383 -2.35 27.25 11.48
N GLY A 384 -1.83 28.45 11.76
CA GLY A 384 -1.71 29.52 10.77
C GLY A 384 -3.04 29.93 10.12
N SER A 385 -3.20 29.56 8.85
CA SER A 385 -4.35 29.88 8.00
C SER A 385 -5.30 28.71 7.76
N SER A 386 -5.06 27.57 8.42
CA SER A 386 -5.89 26.38 8.33
C SER A 386 -6.43 25.98 9.70
N ALA A 387 -7.64 25.42 9.69
CA ALA A 387 -8.25 24.77 10.84
C ALA A 387 -8.81 23.42 10.39
N VAL A 388 -8.65 22.41 11.23
CA VAL A 388 -9.16 21.05 11.00
C VAL A 388 -10.22 20.73 12.04
N VAL A 389 -11.32 20.15 11.58
CA VAL A 389 -12.41 19.67 12.41
C VAL A 389 -12.51 18.16 12.25
N MET A 390 -12.43 17.42 13.34
CA MET A 390 -12.66 15.97 13.35
C MET A 390 -14.14 15.66 13.41
N THR A 391 -14.56 14.59 12.76
CA THR A 391 -15.94 14.08 12.77
C THR A 391 -16.08 12.86 13.69
N TYR A 392 -17.32 12.51 14.06
CA TYR A 392 -17.62 11.28 14.80
C TYR A 392 -17.70 10.07 13.88
N GLY A 393 -18.26 10.24 12.68
CA GLY A 393 -18.36 9.20 11.68
C GLY A 393 -17.13 9.14 10.78
N GLU A 394 -16.83 7.92 10.33
CA GLU A 394 -15.87 7.67 9.24
C GLU A 394 -16.68 7.28 7.99
N ASN A 395 -16.46 7.97 6.87
CA ASN A 395 -17.00 7.64 5.54
C ASN A 395 -18.53 7.80 5.34
N GLU A 396 -19.26 8.37 6.30
CA GLU A 396 -20.68 8.73 6.12
C GLU A 396 -20.82 10.24 5.80
N PRO A 397 -21.63 10.64 4.80
CA PRO A 397 -21.86 12.06 4.54
C PRO A 397 -22.50 12.75 5.75
N MET A 398 -21.90 13.86 6.18
CA MET A 398 -22.44 14.69 7.25
C MET A 398 -23.07 15.97 6.71
N CYS A 399 -23.90 16.63 7.50
CA CYS A 399 -24.48 17.92 7.13
C CYS A 399 -23.66 19.08 7.67
N LEU A 400 -23.01 19.80 6.77
CA LEU A 400 -22.17 20.95 7.08
C LEU A 400 -22.90 22.26 6.75
N THR A 401 -23.02 23.13 7.75
CA THR A 401 -23.48 24.51 7.58
C THR A 401 -22.37 25.47 7.94
N VAL A 402 -22.07 26.41 7.05
CA VAL A 402 -21.10 27.48 7.31
C VAL A 402 -21.79 28.84 7.38
N LYS A 403 -21.33 29.70 8.30
CA LYS A 403 -21.92 31.02 8.54
C LYS A 403 -20.85 32.06 8.86
N ALA A 404 -20.81 33.15 8.10
CA ALA A 404 -19.91 34.27 8.32
C ALA A 404 -20.63 35.49 8.91
N PHE A 405 -20.12 36.02 10.02
CA PHE A 405 -20.69 37.17 10.73
C PHE A 405 -19.72 38.36 10.76
N GLY A 406 -20.28 39.58 10.86
CA GLY A 406 -19.47 40.79 11.05
C GLY A 406 -18.93 40.96 12.47
N SER A 407 -19.48 40.22 13.43
CA SER A 407 -19.14 40.22 14.86
C SER A 407 -19.49 38.87 15.48
N ALA A 408 -18.93 38.56 16.65
CA ALA A 408 -19.20 37.30 17.36
C ALA A 408 -20.71 37.12 17.64
N PRO A 409 -21.35 36.04 17.15
CA PRO A 409 -22.73 35.73 17.53
C PRO A 409 -22.81 35.16 18.95
N ARG A 410 -23.99 35.28 19.56
CA ARG A 410 -24.25 34.75 20.92
C ARG A 410 -23.96 33.25 20.99
N LEU A 411 -23.25 32.84 22.05
CA LEU A 411 -22.96 31.44 22.32
C LEU A 411 -24.25 30.69 22.69
N ARG A 412 -24.42 29.48 22.15
CA ARG A 412 -25.53 28.58 22.47
C ARG A 412 -25.01 27.16 22.59
N LEU A 413 -24.97 26.63 23.81
CA LEU A 413 -24.51 25.27 24.08
C LEU A 413 -25.66 24.25 24.02
N LYS A 414 -26.88 24.68 24.34
CA LYS A 414 -28.03 23.77 24.39
C LYS A 414 -28.33 23.13 23.02
N GLY A 415 -28.23 21.80 23.00
CA GLY A 415 -28.53 20.94 21.85
C GLY A 415 -27.32 20.62 20.97
N TRP A 416 -26.11 20.95 21.42
CA TRP A 416 -24.84 20.60 20.80
C TRP A 416 -24.02 19.76 21.78
N GLU A 417 -23.30 18.77 21.25
CA GLU A 417 -22.49 17.85 22.06
C GLU A 417 -21.08 18.39 22.24
N GLN A 418 -20.54 19.01 21.18
CA GLN A 418 -19.23 19.65 21.21
C GLN A 418 -19.30 21.05 20.63
N VAL A 419 -18.67 21.99 21.34
CA VAL A 419 -18.51 23.36 20.87
C VAL A 419 -17.10 23.82 21.19
N ALA A 420 -16.34 24.17 20.15
CA ALA A 420 -14.98 24.66 20.29
C ALA A 420 -14.73 25.87 19.39
N GLU A 421 -13.78 26.71 19.78
CA GLU A 421 -13.42 27.93 19.06
C GLU A 421 -11.91 28.13 18.99
N VAL A 422 -11.41 28.34 17.78
CA VAL A 422 -9.99 28.57 17.48
C VAL A 422 -9.78 29.90 16.74
N GLY A 423 -8.54 30.38 16.74
CA GLY A 423 -8.14 31.55 15.95
C GLY A 423 -7.46 31.10 14.67
N LEU A 424 -7.67 31.84 13.59
CA LEU A 424 -7.06 31.57 12.29
C LEU A 424 -6.73 32.89 11.57
N VAL A 425 -5.84 32.81 10.58
CA VAL A 425 -5.41 33.97 9.78
C VAL A 425 -5.81 33.74 8.32
N SER A 426 -6.59 34.65 7.74
CA SER A 426 -6.76 34.70 6.29
C SER A 426 -5.83 35.76 5.74
N ARG A 427 -4.83 35.37 4.95
CA ARG A 427 -3.84 36.27 4.35
C ARG A 427 -4.35 36.85 3.03
N SER A 428 -5.09 36.05 2.24
CA SER A 428 -5.69 36.48 0.97
C SER A 428 -7.03 37.18 1.15
N GLY A 429 -7.68 36.99 2.29
CA GLY A 429 -9.08 37.36 2.49
C GLY A 429 -10.06 36.34 1.98
N ARG A 430 -9.62 35.09 1.78
CA ARG A 430 -10.44 33.92 1.54
C ARG A 430 -10.29 32.91 2.68
N LEU A 431 -11.42 32.32 3.04
CA LEU A 431 -11.54 31.18 3.93
C LEU A 431 -12.62 30.27 3.39
N GLU A 432 -12.23 29.07 3.02
CA GLU A 432 -13.07 28.16 2.27
C GLU A 432 -13.06 26.76 2.88
N VAL A 433 -14.11 26.03 2.54
CA VAL A 433 -14.25 24.60 2.79
C VAL A 433 -14.07 23.92 1.44
N PRO A 434 -13.28 22.83 1.33
CA PRO A 434 -13.11 22.10 0.07
C PRO A 434 -14.46 21.77 -0.59
N SER A 435 -14.54 21.89 -1.91
CA SER A 435 -15.71 21.44 -2.68
C SER A 435 -15.45 20.07 -3.26
N TYR A 436 -16.46 19.21 -3.25
CA TYR A 436 -16.38 17.87 -3.85
C TYR A 436 -16.13 17.92 -5.38
N ALA A 437 -16.60 18.98 -6.04
CA ALA A 437 -16.48 19.16 -7.49
C ALA A 437 -15.06 19.48 -8.00
N ASP A 438 -14.09 19.71 -7.13
CA ASP A 438 -12.71 20.04 -7.52
C ASP A 438 -11.86 18.76 -7.79
N GLY A 439 -12.51 17.66 -8.19
CA GLY A 439 -11.87 16.39 -8.56
C GLY A 439 -11.29 15.59 -7.38
N GLY A 440 -11.72 15.91 -6.15
CA GLY A 440 -11.26 15.24 -4.93
C GLY A 440 -12.26 14.20 -4.42
N ASP A 441 -11.74 13.20 -3.71
CA ASP A 441 -12.55 12.15 -3.07
C ASP A 441 -13.33 12.63 -1.82
N GLU A 442 -13.15 13.90 -1.42
CA GLU A 442 -13.82 14.53 -0.29
C GLU A 442 -14.20 15.99 -0.55
N GLY A 443 -15.18 16.50 0.22
CA GLY A 443 -15.56 17.90 0.16
C GLY A 443 -17.06 18.15 0.28
N ALA A 444 -17.42 19.42 0.26
CA ALA A 444 -18.81 19.84 0.25
C ALA A 444 -19.45 19.54 -1.11
N GLY A 445 -20.56 18.81 -1.10
CA GLY A 445 -21.35 18.47 -2.29
C GLY A 445 -21.98 19.68 -2.99
N ALA A 446 -21.86 20.88 -2.42
CA ALA A 446 -22.16 22.14 -3.08
C ALA A 446 -21.17 23.20 -2.61
N ARG A 447 -20.81 24.14 -3.51
CA ARG A 447 -19.86 25.20 -3.20
C ARG A 447 -20.35 26.08 -2.05
N LEU A 448 -19.57 26.14 -0.99
CA LEU A 448 -19.84 26.96 0.19
C LEU A 448 -19.22 28.37 0.03
N PRO A 449 -19.80 29.41 0.65
CA PRO A 449 -19.33 30.79 0.45
C PRO A 449 -18.01 31.07 1.19
N ASN A 450 -17.20 32.00 0.66
CA ASN A 450 -16.03 32.54 1.37
C ASN A 450 -16.43 33.15 2.73
N LEU A 451 -15.78 32.67 3.79
CA LEU A 451 -16.03 32.99 5.19
C LEU A 451 -15.26 34.21 5.72
N ALA A 452 -14.23 34.69 5.02
CA ALA A 452 -13.46 35.89 5.36
C ALA A 452 -14.20 37.18 4.96
N LEU A 453 -15.21 37.55 5.74
CA LEU A 453 -16.11 38.67 5.42
C LEU A 453 -15.40 40.03 5.25
N LYS A 454 -14.31 40.28 6.00
CA LYS A 454 -13.58 41.56 6.01
C LYS A 454 -12.33 41.56 5.11
N GLY A 455 -12.15 40.54 4.28
CA GLY A 455 -10.91 40.34 3.52
C GLY A 455 -9.76 39.86 4.41
N PRO A 456 -8.50 40.15 4.08
CA PRO A 456 -7.34 39.71 4.84
C PRO A 456 -7.44 40.12 6.32
N GLY A 457 -7.11 39.21 7.23
CA GLY A 457 -7.08 39.48 8.65
C GLY A 457 -7.20 38.26 9.55
N ARG A 458 -7.36 38.52 10.84
CA ARG A 458 -7.53 37.49 11.87
C ARG A 458 -9.01 37.22 12.13
N TYR A 459 -9.35 35.94 12.17
CA TYR A 459 -10.71 35.45 12.36
C TYR A 459 -10.76 34.47 13.53
N ARG A 460 -11.96 34.30 14.05
CA ARG A 460 -12.33 33.24 14.99
C ARG A 460 -13.26 32.30 14.26
N LEU A 461 -12.98 31.02 14.39
CA LEU A 461 -13.82 29.94 13.89
C LEU A 461 -14.34 29.17 15.10
N ARG A 462 -15.66 29.11 15.20
CA ARG A 462 -16.37 28.32 16.21
C ARG A 462 -17.11 27.20 15.51
N VAL A 463 -16.87 25.97 15.95
CA VAL A 463 -17.57 24.78 15.47
C VAL A 463 -18.54 24.31 16.53
N TYR A 464 -19.75 23.96 16.10
CA TYR A 464 -20.69 23.19 16.88
C TYR A 464 -20.91 21.86 16.18
N ALA A 465 -20.83 20.76 16.93
CA ALA A 465 -21.03 19.41 16.42
C ALA A 465 -22.00 18.63 17.31
N ARG A 466 -22.77 17.74 16.66
CA ARG A 466 -23.66 16.78 17.32
C ARG A 466 -23.87 15.57 16.42
N GLY A 467 -23.99 14.40 17.02
CA GLY A 467 -24.57 13.22 16.37
C GLY A 467 -26.08 13.41 16.14
N GLY A 468 -26.54 13.12 14.93
CA GLY A 468 -27.97 13.00 14.63
C GLY A 468 -28.37 11.53 14.42
N GLU A 469 -29.66 11.21 14.57
CA GLU A 469 -30.18 9.88 14.23
C GLU A 469 -30.05 9.56 12.73
N THR A 470 -29.95 10.60 11.88
CA THR A 470 -29.95 10.46 10.42
C THR A 470 -28.63 10.85 9.74
N ALA A 471 -27.87 11.77 10.35
CA ALA A 471 -26.56 12.23 9.90
C ALA A 471 -25.91 13.08 11.00
N GLU A 472 -24.58 13.07 11.06
CA GLU A 472 -23.81 14.02 11.86
C GLU A 472 -24.04 15.46 11.35
N GLU A 473 -24.13 16.43 12.26
CA GLU A 473 -24.42 17.83 11.92
C GLU A 473 -23.37 18.78 12.48
N HIS A 474 -22.76 19.55 11.58
CA HIS A 474 -21.74 20.54 11.91
C HIS A 474 -22.20 21.96 11.54
N LEU A 475 -22.03 22.89 12.46
CA LEU A 475 -22.21 24.33 12.23
C LEU A 475 -20.88 25.06 12.46
N VAL A 476 -20.30 25.56 11.38
CA VAL A 476 -19.08 26.38 11.40
C VAL A 476 -19.46 27.85 11.34
N VAL A 477 -18.98 28.61 12.31
CA VAL A 477 -19.26 30.03 12.47
C VAL A 477 -17.94 30.79 12.45
N VAL A 478 -17.79 31.68 11.48
CA VAL A 478 -16.59 32.52 11.31
C VAL A 478 -16.92 33.98 11.55
N PHE A 479 -16.10 34.67 12.34
CA PHE A 479 -16.24 36.10 12.61
C PHE A 479 -14.89 36.76 12.89
N PRO A 480 -14.74 38.09 12.68
CA PRO A 480 -13.50 38.79 12.97
C PRO A 480 -13.10 38.69 14.46
N GLY A 481 -11.84 38.40 14.74
CA GLY A 481 -11.31 38.38 16.10
C GLY A 481 -9.81 38.14 16.15
N ARG A 482 -9.13 38.68 17.18
CA ARG A 482 -7.66 38.69 17.27
C ARG A 482 -7.06 37.55 18.09
N SER A 483 -7.89 36.83 18.87
CA SER A 483 -7.41 35.76 19.74
C SER A 483 -6.98 34.54 18.94
N VAL A 484 -5.81 34.01 19.25
CA VAL A 484 -5.31 32.71 18.76
C VAL A 484 -5.65 31.57 19.71
N LYS A 485 -6.14 31.86 20.91
CA LYS A 485 -6.37 30.85 21.96
C LYS A 485 -7.54 29.92 21.59
N LYS A 486 -7.31 28.61 21.69
CA LYS A 486 -8.38 27.60 21.64
C LYS A 486 -9.25 27.67 22.90
N VAL A 487 -10.58 27.62 22.71
CA VAL A 487 -11.56 27.61 23.79
C VAL A 487 -12.54 26.47 23.53
N VAL A 488 -12.62 25.53 24.47
CA VAL A 488 -13.60 24.44 24.45
C VAL A 488 -14.71 24.80 25.43
N TYR A 489 -15.96 24.71 24.98
CA TYR A 489 -17.13 24.96 25.81
C TYR A 489 -17.78 23.61 26.15
N ARG A 490 -17.98 23.36 27.45
CA ARG A 490 -18.63 22.16 27.99
C ARG A 490 -19.95 22.52 28.65
#